data_AF-A0A2E9VJL6-F1
#
_entry.id   AF-A0A2E9VJL6-F1
#
_cell.length_a   1.000
_cell.length_b   1.000
_cell.length_c   1.000
_cell.angle_alpha   90.00
_cell.angle_beta   90.00
_cell.angle_gamma   90.00
#
_symmetry.space_group_name_H-M   'P 1'
#
loop_
_entity.id
_entity.type
_entity.pdbx_description
1 polymer ?
#
loop_
_entity_poly.entity_id
_entity_poly.type
_entity_poly.pdbx_seq_one_letter_code
_entity_poly.pdbx_strand_id
1 'polypeptide(L)'
;MSFNASRKLVLGFVALFIMGSILADVPSAQAAQKRSTAERRQHPGNSYWANQRSTRNINHARDYSRGFGDYSRRAHTVDPQTAKSESGKLSNLIESTQHEMKTVRKEHADNPQVLKKLDQIDLKLATAAEHAKMLHAECCKESIDGAVCETMTSKISTTLDEIAKDHDELLKMTGHEHHAEDHEHGEKHHHKSTPKE
;
A
#
# COMPACT_ATOMS: atom_id res chain seq x y z
N MET A 1 -59.89 21.91 13.25
CA MET A 1 -58.80 21.39 12.40
C MET A 1 -58.62 22.37 11.26
N SER A 2 -57.54 23.17 11.28
CA SER A 2 -57.25 24.13 10.21
C SER A 2 -55.76 24.05 9.87
N PHE A 3 -55.48 23.48 8.69
CA PHE A 3 -54.20 23.58 8.02
C PHE A 3 -54.11 24.97 7.38
N ASN A 4 -53.15 25.79 7.80
CA ASN A 4 -52.82 27.03 7.10
C ASN A 4 -51.57 26.83 6.25
N ALA A 5 -51.79 26.88 4.95
CA ALA A 5 -50.79 26.99 3.91
C ALA A 5 -50.03 28.31 4.01
N SER A 6 -48.74 28.31 3.65
CA SER A 6 -48.03 29.52 3.25
C SER A 6 -46.98 29.19 2.19
N ARG A 7 -47.39 29.37 0.94
CA ARG A 7 -46.55 29.48 -0.25
C ARG A 7 -46.05 30.93 -0.38
N LYS A 8 -44.74 31.12 -0.57
CA LYS A 8 -44.07 32.29 -1.21
C LYS A 8 -42.75 31.71 -1.76
N LEU A 9 -42.42 31.56 -3.05
CA LEU A 9 -42.51 32.33 -4.29
C LEU A 9 -41.67 33.63 -4.30
N VAL A 10 -40.45 33.51 -4.84
CA VAL A 10 -39.57 34.55 -5.41
C VAL A 10 -38.73 33.84 -6.49
N LEU A 11 -39.09 33.85 -7.79
CA LEU A 11 -38.61 34.78 -8.85
C LEU A 11 -37.10 35.08 -8.71
N GLY A 12 -36.18 34.49 -9.47
CA GLY A 12 -36.08 34.54 -10.93
C GLY A 12 -35.16 35.70 -11.34
N PHE A 13 -33.89 35.43 -11.71
CA PHE A 13 -33.09 36.33 -12.53
C PHE A 13 -32.21 35.54 -13.51
N VAL A 14 -32.13 36.11 -14.70
CA VAL A 14 -31.68 35.57 -15.98
C VAL A 14 -30.16 35.75 -16.17
N ALA A 15 -29.62 34.82 -16.96
CA ALA A 15 -28.30 34.74 -17.58
C ALA A 15 -27.60 36.06 -17.95
N LEU A 16 -26.28 36.06 -17.80
CA LEU A 16 -25.39 36.85 -18.64
C LEU A 16 -24.08 36.08 -18.92
N PHE A 17 -23.81 35.94 -20.22
CA PHE A 17 -22.63 35.35 -20.84
C PHE A 17 -21.32 35.93 -20.29
N ILE A 18 -20.39 35.07 -19.88
CA ILE A 18 -18.95 35.34 -20.01
C ILE A 18 -18.39 34.28 -20.95
N MET A 19 -18.28 34.67 -22.22
CA MET A 19 -17.49 33.99 -23.23
C MET A 19 -16.02 34.26 -22.88
N GLY A 20 -15.45 33.40 -22.04
CA GLY A 20 -14.02 33.39 -21.71
C GLY A 20 -13.37 32.20 -22.38
N SER A 21 -12.68 32.44 -23.49
CA SER A 21 -11.78 31.48 -24.14
C SER A 21 -10.65 31.13 -23.17
N ILE A 22 -10.86 30.09 -22.35
CA ILE A 22 -9.74 29.43 -21.69
C ILE A 22 -9.20 28.46 -22.72
N LEU A 23 -8.04 28.83 -23.27
CA LEU A 23 -7.17 28.00 -24.07
C LEU A 23 -7.20 26.58 -23.50
N ALA A 24 -7.57 25.62 -24.34
CA ALA A 24 -7.31 24.23 -24.05
C ALA A 24 -5.81 24.12 -23.77
N ASP A 25 -5.47 23.96 -22.49
CA ASP A 25 -4.15 23.55 -22.08
C ASP A 25 -3.99 22.17 -22.69
N VAL A 26 -3.40 22.11 -23.88
CA VAL A 26 -3.01 20.86 -24.51
C VAL A 26 -2.10 20.24 -23.47
N PRO A 27 -2.47 19.13 -22.81
CA PRO A 27 -1.52 18.46 -21.96
C PRO A 27 -0.36 18.13 -22.89
N SER A 28 0.76 18.82 -22.71
CA SER A 28 1.99 18.43 -23.38
C SER A 28 2.19 17.01 -22.89
N ALA A 29 1.92 16.05 -23.76
CA ALA A 29 2.23 14.66 -23.53
C ALA A 29 3.76 14.61 -23.49
N GLN A 30 4.31 14.95 -22.32
CA GLN A 30 5.56 14.42 -21.86
C GLN A 30 5.27 12.95 -21.70
N ALA A 31 5.27 12.22 -22.82
CA ALA A 31 5.32 10.78 -22.83
C ALA A 31 6.45 10.44 -21.88
N ALA A 32 6.12 9.87 -20.72
CA ALA A 32 7.10 9.40 -19.77
C ALA A 32 8.09 8.56 -20.56
N GLN A 33 9.28 9.11 -20.83
CA GLN A 33 10.32 8.39 -21.55
C GLN A 33 10.49 7.10 -20.77
N LYS A 34 10.25 5.96 -21.42
CA LYS A 34 10.55 4.65 -20.84
C LYS A 34 12.05 4.63 -20.57
N ARG A 35 12.45 5.06 -19.36
CA ARG A 35 13.82 5.01 -18.90
C ARG A 35 14.30 3.58 -19.06
N SER A 36 15.51 3.41 -19.59
CA SER A 36 16.11 2.09 -19.68
C SER A 36 16.18 1.45 -18.27
N THR A 37 16.18 0.12 -18.21
CA THR A 37 16.32 -0.61 -16.94
C THR A 37 17.60 -0.24 -16.19
N ALA A 38 18.68 0.08 -16.91
CA ALA A 38 19.94 0.58 -16.34
C ALA A 38 19.79 1.97 -15.71
N GLU A 39 19.11 2.89 -16.38
CA GLU A 39 18.88 4.26 -15.90
C GLU A 39 17.91 4.30 -14.70
N ARG A 40 16.91 3.42 -14.67
CA ARG A 40 16.04 3.22 -13.49
C ARG A 40 16.79 2.71 -12.26
N ARG A 41 17.84 1.92 -12.44
CA ARG A 41 18.69 1.45 -11.32
C ARG A 41 19.64 2.53 -10.81
N GLN A 42 20.08 3.44 -11.68
CA GLN A 42 20.98 4.54 -11.31
C GLN A 42 20.23 5.74 -10.70
N HIS A 43 18.99 5.98 -11.14
CA HIS A 43 18.11 7.03 -10.61
C HIS A 43 16.71 6.48 -10.32
N PRO A 44 16.58 5.62 -9.30
CA PRO A 44 15.27 5.11 -8.90
C PRO A 44 14.38 6.27 -8.48
N GLY A 45 13.23 6.43 -9.15
CA GLY A 45 12.22 7.43 -8.79
C GLY A 45 11.71 7.23 -7.36
N ASN A 46 10.94 8.19 -6.85
CA ASN A 46 10.39 8.12 -5.49
C ASN A 46 9.49 6.87 -5.30
N SER A 47 8.79 6.47 -6.36
CA SER A 47 7.97 5.26 -6.47
C SER A 47 8.77 3.98 -6.24
N TYR A 48 10.02 3.90 -6.70
CA TYR A 48 10.87 2.72 -6.46
C TYR A 48 11.10 2.51 -4.96
N TRP A 49 11.54 3.56 -4.26
CA TRP A 49 11.79 3.46 -2.82
C TRP A 49 10.51 3.31 -2.01
N ALA A 50 9.41 3.92 -2.45
CA ALA A 50 8.10 3.76 -1.84
C ALA A 50 7.61 2.31 -1.94
N ASN A 51 7.75 1.69 -3.11
CA ASN A 51 7.46 0.27 -3.33
C ASN A 51 8.32 -0.64 -2.43
N GLN A 52 9.63 -0.38 -2.35
CA GLN A 52 10.54 -1.16 -1.49
C GLN A 52 10.20 -1.02 0.01
N ARG A 53 9.85 0.19 0.47
CA ARG A 53 9.38 0.40 1.85
C ARG A 53 8.04 -0.29 2.09
N SER A 54 7.11 -0.22 1.13
CA SER A 54 5.82 -0.91 1.19
C SER A 54 5.98 -2.42 1.33
N THR A 55 6.82 -3.06 0.51
CA THR A 55 7.11 -4.49 0.61
C THR A 55 7.60 -4.87 2.01
N ARG A 56 8.54 -4.11 2.57
CA ARG A 56 9.06 -4.36 3.92
C ARG A 56 7.98 -4.18 4.98
N ASN A 57 7.20 -3.11 4.90
CA ASN A 57 6.13 -2.84 5.85
C ASN A 57 5.05 -3.92 5.83
N ILE A 58 4.63 -4.36 4.63
CA ILE A 58 3.66 -5.46 4.45
C ILE A 58 4.20 -6.74 5.08
N ASN A 59 5.44 -7.12 4.80
CA ASN A 59 6.04 -8.34 5.35
C ASN A 59 6.17 -8.28 6.88
N HIS A 60 6.67 -7.16 7.41
CA HIS A 60 6.73 -6.98 8.86
C HIS A 60 5.34 -7.03 9.50
N ALA A 61 4.33 -6.38 8.90
CA ALA A 61 2.97 -6.41 9.43
C ALA A 61 2.40 -7.85 9.45
N ARG A 62 2.71 -8.67 8.44
CA ARG A 62 2.33 -10.09 8.38
C ARG A 62 2.99 -10.88 9.50
N ASP A 63 4.30 -10.73 9.66
CA ASP A 63 5.08 -11.45 10.68
C ASP A 63 4.61 -11.07 12.09
N TYR A 64 4.42 -9.77 12.35
CA TYR A 64 3.88 -9.27 13.61
C TYR A 64 2.46 -9.78 13.87
N SER A 65 1.58 -9.77 12.87
CA SER A 65 0.21 -10.29 13.02
C SER A 65 0.22 -11.76 13.42
N ARG A 66 1.01 -12.59 12.72
CA ARG A 66 1.11 -14.03 13.02
C ARG A 66 1.73 -14.28 14.40
N GLY A 67 2.84 -13.62 14.69
CA GLY A 67 3.54 -13.76 15.97
C GLY A 67 2.68 -13.35 17.15
N PHE A 68 1.95 -12.24 17.03
CA PHE A 68 1.05 -11.78 18.09
C PHE A 68 -0.18 -12.69 18.23
N GLY A 69 -0.78 -13.14 17.14
CA GLY A 69 -1.88 -14.11 17.19
C GLY A 69 -1.48 -15.42 17.87
N ASP A 70 -0.31 -15.96 17.53
CA ASP A 70 0.24 -17.17 18.17
C ASP A 70 0.55 -16.95 19.65
N TYR A 71 0.97 -15.75 20.04
CA TYR A 71 1.16 -15.38 21.44
C TYR A 71 -0.18 -15.32 22.17
N SER A 72 -1.16 -14.58 21.64
CA SER A 72 -2.49 -14.43 22.24
C SER A 72 -3.22 -15.75 22.43
N ARG A 73 -3.06 -16.70 21.49
CA ARG A 73 -3.62 -18.05 21.62
C ARG A 73 -2.98 -18.86 22.75
N ARG A 74 -1.66 -18.74 22.93
CA ARG A 74 -0.89 -19.59 23.87
C ARG A 74 -0.81 -19.03 25.29
N ALA A 75 -0.91 -17.72 25.43
CA ALA A 75 -0.81 -17.07 26.72
C ALA A 75 -2.04 -17.40 27.58
N HIS A 76 -1.82 -17.85 28.81
CA HIS A 76 -2.90 -17.99 29.80
C HIS A 76 -3.52 -16.62 30.11
N THR A 77 -2.70 -15.57 30.14
CA THR A 77 -3.13 -14.18 30.31
C THR A 77 -2.24 -13.32 29.42
N VAL A 78 -2.87 -12.48 28.59
CA VAL A 78 -2.17 -11.59 27.67
C VAL A 78 -1.62 -10.40 28.45
N ASP A 79 -0.31 -10.16 28.33
CA ASP A 79 0.35 -9.00 28.96
C ASP A 79 -0.11 -7.69 28.29
N PRO A 80 -0.71 -6.74 29.03
CA PRO A 80 -1.27 -5.53 28.44
C PRO A 80 -0.23 -4.62 27.78
N GLN A 81 0.97 -4.52 28.35
CA GLN A 81 2.03 -3.68 27.79
C GLN A 81 2.51 -4.22 26.45
N THR A 82 2.73 -5.53 26.38
CA THR A 82 3.08 -6.25 25.15
C THR A 82 1.97 -6.09 24.11
N ALA A 83 0.71 -6.38 24.48
CA ALA A 83 -0.42 -6.29 23.57
C ALA A 83 -0.60 -4.89 22.96
N LYS A 84 -0.47 -3.85 23.78
CA LYS A 84 -0.56 -2.46 23.31
C LYS A 84 0.60 -2.09 22.39
N SER A 85 1.83 -2.54 22.71
CA SER A 85 3.00 -2.31 21.86
C SER A 85 2.87 -2.99 20.50
N GLU A 86 2.52 -4.27 20.49
CA GLU A 86 2.41 -5.09 19.28
C GLU A 86 1.28 -4.59 18.37
N SER A 87 0.08 -4.34 18.93
CA SER A 87 -1.02 -3.77 18.15
C SER A 87 -0.71 -2.36 17.62
N GLY A 88 0.01 -1.52 18.37
CA GLY A 88 0.44 -0.20 17.93
C GLY A 88 1.44 -0.26 16.77
N LYS A 89 2.45 -1.15 16.85
CA LYS A 89 3.40 -1.37 15.74
C LYS A 89 2.69 -1.82 14.47
N LEU A 90 1.71 -2.72 14.60
CA LEU A 90 0.95 -3.22 13.47
C LEU A 90 0.18 -2.10 12.76
N SER A 91 -0.51 -1.24 13.52
CA SER A 91 -1.19 -0.05 12.98
C SER A 91 -0.21 0.87 12.25
N ASN A 92 0.96 1.16 12.84
CA ASN A 92 1.98 2.03 12.24
C ASN A 92 2.51 1.47 10.90
N LEU A 93 2.69 0.16 10.77
CA LEU A 93 3.15 -0.47 9.53
C LEU A 93 2.09 -0.39 8.42
N ILE A 94 0.81 -0.59 8.76
CA ILE A 94 -0.31 -0.44 7.82
C ILE A 94 -0.42 1.02 7.35
N GLU A 95 -0.40 1.98 8.27
CA GLU A 95 -0.42 3.41 7.95
C GLU A 95 0.77 3.84 7.10
N SER A 96 1.97 3.32 7.42
CA SER A 96 3.18 3.56 6.61
C SER A 96 3.01 3.02 5.20
N THR A 97 2.43 1.82 5.03
CA THR A 97 2.14 1.26 3.71
C THR A 97 1.15 2.13 2.93
N GLN A 98 0.07 2.61 3.57
CA GLN A 98 -0.88 3.55 2.96
C GLN A 98 -0.20 4.86 2.53
N HIS A 99 0.73 5.37 3.33
CA HIS A 99 1.51 6.56 2.99
C HIS A 99 2.37 6.33 1.73
N GLU A 100 3.08 5.21 1.66
CA GLU A 100 3.90 4.89 0.49
C GLU A 100 3.07 4.68 -0.78
N MET A 101 1.88 4.05 -0.69
CA MET A 101 0.97 3.91 -1.83
C MET A 101 0.51 5.26 -2.40
N LYS A 102 0.36 6.29 -1.56
CA LYS A 102 0.09 7.67 -2.02
C LYS A 102 1.25 8.25 -2.82
N THR A 103 2.49 7.90 -2.46
CA THR A 103 3.68 8.32 -3.22
C THR A 103 3.71 7.65 -4.60
N VAL A 104 3.46 6.33 -4.64
CA VAL A 104 3.37 5.58 -5.91
C VAL A 104 2.27 6.15 -6.81
N ARG A 105 1.11 6.46 -6.23
CA ARG A 105 -0.02 7.07 -6.95
C ARG A 105 0.33 8.39 -7.63
N LYS A 106 1.08 9.26 -6.94
CA LYS A 106 1.49 10.57 -7.50
C LYS A 106 2.40 10.41 -8.71
N GLU A 107 3.30 9.43 -8.70
CA GLU A 107 4.27 9.20 -9.78
C GLU A 107 3.65 8.48 -11.00
N HIS A 108 2.51 7.83 -10.82
CA HIS A 108 1.78 7.11 -11.87
C HIS A 108 0.38 7.68 -12.13
N ALA A 109 0.20 8.99 -11.92
CA ALA A 109 -1.08 9.68 -12.06
C ALA A 109 -1.67 9.64 -13.48
N ASP A 110 -0.83 9.37 -14.48
CA ASP A 110 -1.17 9.26 -15.90
C ASP A 110 -1.37 7.80 -16.36
N ASN A 111 -1.26 6.80 -15.48
CA ASN A 111 -1.40 5.39 -15.82
C ASN A 111 -2.67 4.78 -15.19
N PRO A 112 -3.81 4.71 -15.92
CA PRO A 112 -5.08 4.23 -15.38
C PRO A 112 -5.05 2.79 -14.85
N GLN A 113 -4.20 1.94 -15.43
CA GLN A 113 -4.09 0.54 -14.99
C GLN A 113 -3.41 0.45 -13.62
N VAL A 114 -2.35 1.23 -13.41
CA VAL A 114 -1.67 1.34 -12.12
C VAL A 114 -2.61 1.96 -11.08
N LEU A 115 -3.34 3.02 -11.43
CA LEU A 115 -4.31 3.65 -10.51
C LEU A 115 -5.41 2.68 -10.07
N LYS A 116 -5.97 1.91 -11.00
CA LYS A 116 -6.96 0.87 -10.67
C LYS A 116 -6.40 -0.18 -9.72
N LYS A 117 -5.14 -0.59 -9.88
CA LYS A 117 -4.49 -1.54 -8.97
C LYS A 117 -4.26 -0.93 -7.59
N LEU A 118 -3.84 0.33 -7.54
CA LEU A 118 -3.68 1.08 -6.28
C LEU A 118 -5.01 1.24 -5.55
N ASP A 119 -6.13 1.49 -6.24
CA ASP A 119 -7.46 1.56 -5.61
C ASP A 119 -7.86 0.24 -4.94
N GLN A 120 -7.52 -0.90 -5.56
CA GLN A 120 -7.76 -2.22 -4.97
C GLN A 120 -6.91 -2.45 -3.72
N ILE A 121 -5.64 -2.04 -3.75
CA ILE A 121 -4.73 -2.14 -2.60
C ILE A 121 -5.21 -1.22 -1.47
N ASP A 122 -5.58 0.02 -1.78
CA ASP A 122 -6.06 1.00 -0.79
C ASP A 122 -7.33 0.53 -0.08
N LEU A 123 -8.26 -0.11 -0.80
CA LEU A 123 -9.45 -0.70 -0.20
C LEU A 123 -9.09 -1.82 0.81
N LYS A 124 -8.16 -2.71 0.44
CA LYS A 124 -7.71 -3.78 1.35
C LYS A 124 -6.93 -3.23 2.53
N LEU A 125 -6.08 -2.22 2.33
CA LEU A 125 -5.36 -1.53 3.41
C LEU A 125 -6.32 -0.84 4.38
N ALA A 126 -7.42 -0.27 3.90
CA ALA A 126 -8.46 0.28 4.77
C ALA A 126 -9.12 -0.81 5.62
N THR A 127 -9.44 -1.97 5.04
CA THR A 127 -9.95 -3.13 5.78
C THR A 127 -8.96 -3.62 6.83
N ALA A 128 -7.68 -3.76 6.49
CA ALA A 128 -6.64 -4.14 7.44
C ALA A 128 -6.49 -3.11 8.58
N ALA A 129 -6.59 -1.81 8.27
CA ALA A 129 -6.55 -0.74 9.27
C ALA A 129 -7.75 -0.80 10.23
N GLU A 130 -8.96 -1.08 9.74
CA GLU A 130 -10.12 -1.26 10.61
C GLU A 130 -9.95 -2.47 11.54
N HIS A 131 -9.41 -3.59 11.04
CA HIS A 131 -9.07 -4.74 11.89
C HIS A 131 -7.97 -4.42 12.90
N ALA A 132 -6.94 -3.67 12.52
CA ALA A 132 -5.88 -3.23 13.43
C ALA A 132 -6.42 -2.29 14.52
N LYS A 133 -7.37 -1.40 14.19
CA LYS A 133 -8.06 -0.54 15.14
C LYS A 133 -8.90 -1.35 16.13
N MET A 134 -9.65 -2.35 15.65
CA MET A 134 -10.40 -3.27 16.51
C MET A 134 -9.47 -4.06 17.44
N LEU A 135 -8.35 -4.55 16.91
CA LEU A 135 -7.31 -5.24 17.70
C LEU A 135 -6.74 -4.30 18.77
N HIS A 136 -6.36 -3.08 18.41
CA HIS A 136 -5.78 -2.13 19.36
C HIS A 136 -6.76 -1.73 20.46
N ALA A 137 -8.04 -1.57 20.12
CA ALA A 137 -9.09 -1.34 21.10
C ALA A 137 -9.22 -2.50 22.10
N GLU A 138 -9.14 -3.75 21.63
CA GLU A 138 -9.09 -4.93 22.51
C GLU A 138 -7.85 -4.90 23.42
N CYS A 139 -6.68 -4.63 22.85
CA CYS A 139 -5.40 -4.59 23.58
C CYS A 139 -5.30 -3.45 24.60
N CYS A 140 -6.22 -2.47 24.57
CA CYS A 140 -6.28 -1.37 25.52
C CYS A 140 -7.32 -1.58 26.65
N LYS A 141 -8.02 -2.72 26.67
CA LYS A 141 -8.94 -3.06 27.77
C LYS A 141 -8.17 -3.46 29.03
N GLU A 142 -8.82 -3.32 30.18
CA GLU A 142 -8.30 -3.81 31.47
C GLU A 142 -8.17 -5.35 31.48
N SER A 143 -9.10 -6.04 30.82
CA SER A 143 -9.07 -7.48 30.60
C SER A 143 -9.07 -7.75 29.10
N ILE A 144 -7.96 -8.29 28.60
CA ILE A 144 -7.74 -8.56 27.18
C ILE A 144 -8.24 -9.96 26.84
N ASP A 145 -9.12 -10.06 25.84
CA ASP A 145 -9.56 -11.33 25.30
C ASP A 145 -8.57 -11.83 24.23
N GLY A 146 -7.77 -12.84 24.61
CA GLY A 146 -6.79 -13.47 23.72
C GLY A 146 -7.40 -14.08 22.45
N ALA A 147 -8.65 -14.57 22.50
CA ALA A 147 -9.33 -15.14 21.33
C ALA A 147 -9.78 -14.04 20.36
N VAL A 148 -10.20 -12.89 20.87
CA VAL A 148 -10.48 -11.71 20.03
C VAL A 148 -9.19 -11.21 19.38
N CYS A 149 -8.08 -11.14 20.13
CA CYS A 149 -6.77 -10.79 19.57
C CYS A 149 -6.34 -11.76 18.46
N GLU A 150 -6.44 -13.08 18.68
CA GLU A 150 -6.15 -14.10 17.66
C GLU A 150 -7.03 -13.91 16.41
N THR A 151 -8.33 -13.71 16.60
CA THR A 151 -9.26 -13.55 15.49
C THR A 151 -8.92 -12.31 14.64
N MET A 152 -8.63 -11.18 15.29
CA MET A 152 -8.30 -9.95 14.57
C MET A 152 -6.94 -10.04 13.89
N THR A 153 -5.92 -10.61 14.55
CA THR A 153 -4.59 -10.82 13.95
C THR A 153 -4.64 -11.78 12.76
N SER A 154 -5.46 -12.83 12.82
CA SER A 154 -5.71 -13.72 11.69
C SER A 154 -6.32 -12.96 10.51
N LYS A 155 -7.39 -12.18 10.73
CA LYS A 155 -8.01 -11.35 9.67
C LYS A 155 -7.01 -10.39 9.04
N ILE A 156 -6.21 -9.69 9.86
CA ILE A 156 -5.17 -8.77 9.36
C ILE A 156 -4.15 -9.52 8.50
N SER A 157 -3.65 -10.67 8.98
CA SER A 157 -2.65 -11.47 8.24
C SER A 157 -3.18 -11.95 6.89
N THR A 158 -4.43 -12.42 6.82
CA THR A 158 -5.08 -12.84 5.58
C THR A 158 -5.23 -11.67 4.61
N THR A 159 -5.71 -10.51 5.07
CA THR A 159 -5.81 -9.31 4.22
C THR A 159 -4.43 -8.85 3.74
N LEU A 160 -3.40 -8.91 4.58
CA LEU A 160 -2.03 -8.57 4.19
C LEU A 160 -1.43 -9.56 3.20
N ASP A 161 -1.79 -10.85 3.25
CA ASP A 161 -1.41 -11.85 2.24
C ASP A 161 -2.00 -11.52 0.87
N GLU A 162 -3.24 -11.01 0.82
CA GLU A 162 -3.86 -10.52 -0.41
C GLU A 162 -3.20 -9.22 -0.90
N ILE A 163 -2.92 -8.27 0.01
CA ILE A 163 -2.22 -7.02 -0.32
C ILE A 163 -0.82 -7.33 -0.87
N ALA A 164 -0.10 -8.31 -0.31
CA ALA A 164 1.22 -8.70 -0.80
C ALA A 164 1.17 -9.19 -2.26
N LYS A 165 0.20 -10.05 -2.60
CA LYS A 165 0.00 -10.52 -3.98
C LYS A 165 -0.32 -9.37 -4.93
N ASP A 166 -1.22 -8.48 -4.51
CA ASP A 166 -1.58 -7.31 -5.29
C ASP A 166 -0.41 -6.34 -5.47
N HIS A 167 0.40 -6.16 -4.43
CA HIS A 167 1.59 -5.34 -4.47
C HIS A 167 2.64 -5.93 -5.41
N ASP A 168 2.84 -7.25 -5.43
CA ASP A 168 3.75 -7.90 -6.38
C ASP A 168 3.32 -7.70 -7.84
N GLU A 169 2.01 -7.73 -8.12
CA GLU A 169 1.48 -7.38 -9.43
C GLU A 169 1.75 -5.89 -9.77
N LEU A 170 1.57 -4.99 -8.79
CA LEU A 170 1.89 -3.58 -8.94
C LEU A 170 3.39 -3.35 -9.22
N LEU A 171 4.28 -4.10 -8.55
CA LEU A 171 5.73 -4.04 -8.81
C LEU A 171 6.04 -4.42 -10.26
N LYS A 172 5.41 -5.46 -10.79
CA LYS A 172 5.56 -5.86 -12.20
C LYS A 172 5.05 -4.78 -13.15
N MET A 173 3.88 -4.21 -12.87
CA MET A 173 3.29 -3.12 -13.68
C MET A 173 4.17 -1.86 -13.71
N THR A 174 4.82 -1.55 -12.59
CA THR A 174 5.68 -0.36 -12.45
C THR A 174 7.13 -0.63 -12.88
N GLY A 175 7.50 -1.90 -13.13
CA GLY A 175 8.85 -2.34 -13.48
C GLY A 175 9.83 -2.22 -12.33
N HIS A 176 9.35 -2.48 -11.10
CA HIS A 176 10.10 -2.49 -9.84
C HIS A 176 10.19 -3.90 -9.25
N GLU A 177 10.12 -4.94 -10.09
CA GLU A 177 10.25 -6.33 -9.65
C GLU A 177 11.64 -6.60 -9.06
N HIS A 178 11.68 -7.44 -8.01
CA HIS A 178 12.94 -7.98 -7.51
C HIS A 178 13.47 -8.99 -8.54
N HIS A 179 14.33 -8.53 -9.45
CA HIS A 179 15.17 -9.45 -10.23
C HIS A 179 16.19 -10.09 -9.29
N ALA A 180 15.76 -11.14 -8.59
CA ALA A 180 16.66 -12.15 -8.06
C ALA A 180 16.76 -13.24 -9.13
N GLU A 181 17.68 -13.03 -10.09
CA GLU A 181 18.30 -14.02 -11.00
C GLU A 181 18.74 -13.30 -12.29
N ASP A 182 20.06 -13.27 -12.51
CA ASP A 182 20.76 -13.26 -13.81
C ASP A 182 22.27 -13.08 -13.57
N HIS A 183 22.87 -13.99 -12.81
CA HIS A 183 24.32 -14.20 -12.81
C HIS A 183 24.60 -15.70 -12.92
N GLU A 184 24.08 -16.32 -13.99
CA GLU A 184 24.56 -17.61 -14.46
C GLU A 184 25.03 -17.47 -15.92
N HIS A 185 26.08 -16.68 -16.12
CA HIS A 185 26.80 -16.64 -17.39
C HIS A 185 28.24 -17.14 -17.20
N GLY A 186 28.38 -18.46 -17.35
CA GLY A 186 29.49 -19.17 -17.98
C GLY A 186 30.89 -18.60 -17.85
N GLU A 187 31.58 -18.93 -16.76
CA GLU A 187 33.04 -18.91 -16.72
C GLU A 187 33.58 -20.16 -17.44
N LYS A 188 33.72 -20.09 -18.77
CA LYS A 188 34.53 -21.07 -19.51
C LYS A 188 35.99 -20.81 -19.17
N HIS A 189 36.54 -21.59 -18.25
CA HIS A 189 37.98 -21.66 -17.99
C HIS A 189 38.73 -22.09 -19.27
N HIS A 190 39.31 -21.13 -19.98
CA HIS A 190 40.36 -21.40 -20.96
C HIS A 190 41.69 -21.57 -20.20
N HIS A 191 42.00 -22.81 -19.84
CA HIS A 191 43.32 -23.19 -19.34
C HIS A 191 44.31 -23.15 -20.51
N LYS A 192 45.12 -22.09 -20.57
CA LYS A 192 46.24 -21.98 -21.53
C LYS A 192 47.46 -22.63 -20.88
N SER A 193 47.65 -23.91 -21.14
CA SER A 193 48.90 -24.62 -20.80
C SER A 193 50.03 -24.14 -21.71
N THR A 194 51.03 -23.48 -21.12
CA THR A 194 52.32 -23.18 -21.78
C THR A 194 53.19 -24.43 -21.85
N PRO A 195 53.96 -24.64 -22.93
CA PRO A 195 54.96 -25.69 -22.98
C PRO A 195 56.22 -25.24 -22.23
N LYS A 196 56.80 -26.14 -21.43
CA LYS A 196 58.15 -25.98 -20.88
C LYS A 196 59.16 -26.48 -21.91
N GLU A 197 60.15 -25.66 -22.21
CA GLU A 197 61.46 -26.09 -22.71
C GLU A 197 62.35 -26.54 -21.54
#